data_AF-Q5FJF1-F1
#
_entry.id   AF-Q5FJF1-F1
#
_cell.length_a   1.000
_cell.length_b   1.000
_cell.length_c   1.000
_cell.angle_alpha   90.00
_cell.angle_beta   90.00
_cell.angle_gamma   90.00
#
_symmetry.space_group_name_H-M   'P 1'
#
loop_
_entity.id
_entity.type
_entity.pdbx_description
1 polymer ?
#
loop_
_entity_poly.entity_id
_entity_poly.type
_entity_poly.pdbx_seq_one_letter_code
_entity_poly.pdbx_strand_id
1 'polypeptide(L)'
;MTYSLTKNKDLANVNLRRAISMALNRKVLASTVGGANTPATTFTGPQETVDGKNFNKYFAQTNATSKYTNYDKAQARKLLNLALKELGKSKVEFTLAGDDDVVSKKVMEYVQSQLESTFTKKW
;
A
#
# COMPACT_ATOMS: atom_id res chain seq x y z
N MET A 1 -2.39 -6.18 1.77
CA MET A 1 -1.53 -5.82 2.92
C MET A 1 -2.42 -5.30 4.03
N THR A 2 -2.26 -5.85 5.24
CA THR A 2 -2.95 -5.41 6.45
C THR A 2 -1.95 -4.75 7.40
N TYR A 3 -2.43 -3.91 8.31
CA TYR A 3 -1.59 -3.18 9.27
C TYR A 3 -1.93 -3.64 10.69
N SER A 4 -0.95 -4.15 11.44
CA SER A 4 -1.16 -4.60 12.82
C SER A 4 -1.10 -3.42 13.80
N LEU A 5 -2.27 -2.90 14.17
CA LEU A 5 -2.39 -1.72 15.03
C LEU A 5 -2.10 -2.01 16.51
N THR A 6 -2.24 -3.27 16.93
CA THR A 6 -1.99 -3.71 18.31
C THR A 6 -0.51 -4.00 18.56
N LYS A 7 0.18 -4.62 17.59
CA LYS A 7 1.61 -4.93 17.69
C LYS A 7 2.48 -3.69 17.42
N ASN A 8 2.06 -2.81 16.51
CA ASN A 8 2.75 -1.57 16.25
C ASN A 8 1.78 -0.39 16.20
N LYS A 9 1.77 0.40 17.28
CA LYS A 9 0.89 1.56 17.42
C LYS A 9 1.20 2.66 16.41
N ASP A 10 2.41 2.73 15.85
CA ASP A 10 2.75 3.72 14.83
C ASP A 10 1.94 3.51 13.56
N LEU A 11 1.63 2.25 13.21
CA LEU A 11 0.79 1.91 12.07
C LEU A 11 -0.67 2.36 12.24
N ALA A 12 -1.09 2.78 13.46
CA ALA A 12 -2.37 3.43 13.68
C ALA A 12 -2.41 4.85 13.08
N ASN A 13 -1.26 5.47 12.83
CA ASN A 13 -1.18 6.75 12.16
C ASN A 13 -1.65 6.63 10.69
N VAL A 14 -2.67 7.41 10.34
CA VAL A 14 -3.29 7.37 9.00
C VAL A 14 -2.32 7.85 7.93
N ASN A 15 -1.50 8.86 8.21
CA ASN A 15 -0.53 9.39 7.27
C ASN A 15 0.60 8.40 7.00
N LEU A 16 1.02 7.62 7.99
CA LEU A 16 1.98 6.53 7.79
C LEU A 16 1.43 5.47 6.83
N ARG A 17 0.19 5.00 7.05
CA ARG A 17 -0.44 4.02 6.13
C ARG A 17 -0.62 4.57 4.72
N ARG A 18 -0.98 5.85 4.58
CA ARG A 18 -1.09 6.53 3.29
C ARG A 18 0.28 6.66 2.60
N ALA A 19 1.33 7.00 3.34
CA ALA A 19 2.69 7.08 2.83
C ALA A 19 3.14 5.73 2.26
N ILE A 20 2.98 4.65 3.03
CA ILE A 20 3.31 3.28 2.59
C ILE A 20 2.53 2.94 1.32
N SER A 21 1.22 3.21 1.29
CA SER A 21 0.38 2.94 0.12
C SER A 21 0.83 3.68 -1.15
N MET A 22 1.24 4.94 -1.03
CA MET A 22 1.68 5.76 -2.16
C MET A 22 3.11 5.47 -2.61
N ALA A 23 3.94 4.88 -1.74
CA ALA A 23 5.30 4.44 -2.09
C ALA A 23 5.30 3.19 -2.99
N LEU A 24 4.19 2.46 -3.07
CA LEU A 24 4.11 1.21 -3.82
C LEU A 24 3.56 1.43 -5.23
N ASN A 25 4.39 1.14 -6.23
CA ASN A 25 3.92 1.06 -7.61
C ASN A 25 3.22 -0.29 -7.84
N ARG A 26 1.88 -0.27 -7.78
CA ARG A 26 1.05 -1.48 -7.93
C ARG A 26 1.09 -2.07 -9.35
N LYS A 27 1.32 -1.26 -10.38
CA LYS A 27 1.48 -1.74 -11.77
C LYS A 27 2.72 -2.61 -11.89
N VAL A 28 3.84 -2.11 -11.37
CA VAL A 28 5.11 -2.85 -11.38
C VAL A 28 5.03 -4.07 -10.46
N LEU A 29 4.39 -3.95 -9.29
CA LEU A 29 4.15 -5.10 -8.42
C LEU A 29 3.40 -6.23 -9.13
N ALA A 30 2.28 -5.92 -9.80
CA ALA A 30 1.49 -6.90 -10.52
C ALA A 30 2.32 -7.62 -11.59
N SER A 31 3.13 -6.89 -12.37
CA SER A 31 4.02 -7.51 -13.36
C SER A 31 5.11 -8.39 -12.73
N THR A 32 5.64 -8.02 -11.55
CA THR A 32 6.68 -8.79 -10.85
C THR A 32 6.19 -10.16 -10.40
N VAL A 33 4.92 -10.26 -10.01
CA VAL A 33 4.32 -11.53 -9.55
C VAL A 33 3.71 -12.37 -10.67
N GLY A 34 3.53 -11.81 -11.87
CA GLY A 34 3.12 -12.55 -13.07
C GLY A 34 2.34 -11.70 -14.06
N GLY A 35 2.57 -11.90 -15.37
CA GLY A 35 2.01 -11.03 -16.42
C GLY A 35 0.49 -11.02 -16.57
N ALA A 36 -0.22 -12.00 -16.02
CA ALA A 36 -1.69 -12.04 -16.02
C ALA A 36 -2.31 -11.23 -14.87
N ASN A 37 -1.51 -10.76 -13.90
CA ASN A 37 -2.03 -10.03 -12.76
C ASN A 37 -2.32 -8.58 -13.10
N THR A 38 -3.43 -8.05 -12.59
CA THR A 38 -3.81 -6.65 -12.74
C THR A 38 -3.83 -5.94 -11.39
N PRO A 39 -3.50 -4.64 -11.32
CA PRO A 39 -3.58 -3.89 -10.07
C PRO A 39 -5.00 -3.83 -9.54
N ALA A 40 -5.18 -4.14 -8.26
CA ALA A 40 -6.45 -3.93 -7.58
C ALA A 40 -6.78 -2.43 -7.49
N THR A 41 -7.97 -2.05 -7.95
CA THR A 41 -8.51 -0.67 -7.90
C THR A 41 -9.49 -0.46 -6.75
N THR A 42 -10.01 -1.55 -6.19
CA THR A 42 -10.94 -1.59 -5.05
C THR A 42 -10.52 -2.72 -4.09
N PHE A 43 -11.19 -2.82 -2.93
CA PHE A 43 -10.97 -3.94 -2.01
C PHE A 43 -11.66 -5.23 -2.47
N THR A 44 -12.74 -5.10 -3.24
CA THR A 44 -13.57 -6.21 -3.71
C THR A 44 -12.99 -6.84 -4.98
N GLY A 45 -13.25 -8.13 -5.20
CA GLY A 45 -12.92 -8.79 -6.47
C GLY A 45 -13.62 -8.15 -7.68
N PRO A 46 -13.13 -8.37 -8.92
CA PRO A 46 -13.64 -7.71 -10.13
C PRO A 46 -15.14 -7.97 -10.41
N GLN A 47 -15.68 -9.10 -9.96
CA GLN A 47 -17.06 -9.54 -10.22
C GLN A 47 -18.02 -9.37 -9.03
N GLU A 48 -17.59 -8.68 -7.97
CA GLU A 48 -18.44 -8.49 -6.80
C GLU A 48 -19.64 -7.60 -7.12
N THR A 49 -20.83 -8.13 -6.81
CA THR A 49 -22.12 -7.51 -7.10
C THR A 49 -22.95 -7.49 -5.82
N VAL A 50 -23.48 -6.32 -5.47
CA VAL A 50 -24.40 -6.13 -4.34
C VAL A 50 -25.67 -5.50 -4.89
N ASP A 51 -26.83 -6.09 -4.60
CA ASP A 51 -28.14 -5.62 -5.08
C ASP A 51 -28.19 -5.37 -6.60
N GLY A 52 -27.57 -6.27 -7.38
CA GLY A 52 -27.50 -6.17 -8.84
C GLY A 52 -26.54 -5.09 -9.37
N LYS A 53 -25.83 -4.34 -8.51
CA LYS A 53 -24.81 -3.37 -8.91
C LYS A 53 -23.42 -3.98 -8.80
N ASN A 54 -22.71 -4.05 -9.92
CA ASN A 54 -21.30 -4.42 -9.90
C ASN A 54 -20.49 -3.31 -9.22
N PHE A 55 -19.79 -3.67 -8.15
CA PHE A 55 -19.12 -2.73 -7.26
C PHE A 55 -17.95 -2.01 -7.96
N ASN A 56 -17.21 -2.71 -8.84
CA ASN A 56 -16.12 -2.11 -9.58
C ASN A 56 -16.59 -1.11 -10.64
N LYS A 57 -17.71 -1.39 -11.32
CA LYS A 57 -18.33 -0.42 -12.24
C LYS A 57 -18.71 0.85 -11.50
N TYR A 58 -19.32 0.72 -10.32
CA TYR A 58 -19.65 1.85 -9.48
C TYR A 58 -18.41 2.66 -9.07
N PHE A 59 -17.34 2.00 -8.61
CA PHE A 59 -16.09 2.67 -8.24
C PHE A 59 -15.42 3.38 -9.41
N ALA A 60 -15.44 2.77 -10.60
CA ALA A 60 -14.89 3.37 -11.81
C ALA A 60 -15.67 4.62 -12.25
N GLN A 61 -17.01 4.56 -12.21
CA GLN A 61 -17.87 5.69 -12.59
C GLN A 61 -17.80 6.86 -11.60
N THR A 62 -17.67 6.55 -10.31
CA THR A 62 -17.64 7.56 -9.24
C THR A 62 -16.23 8.02 -8.88
N ASN A 63 -15.20 7.41 -9.49
CA ASN A 63 -13.80 7.60 -9.13
C ASN A 63 -13.56 7.43 -7.60
N ALA A 64 -14.28 6.49 -6.99
CA ALA A 64 -14.23 6.23 -5.55
C ALA A 64 -12.94 5.54 -5.09
N THR A 65 -12.06 5.18 -6.02
CA THR A 65 -10.73 4.70 -5.70
C THR A 65 -9.94 5.79 -4.99
N SER A 66 -9.43 5.46 -3.80
CA SER A 66 -8.68 6.43 -3.00
C SER A 66 -7.44 6.91 -3.75
N LYS A 67 -7.24 8.23 -3.84
CA LYS A 67 -6.02 8.83 -4.42
C LYS A 67 -4.72 8.29 -3.83
N TYR A 68 -4.74 7.79 -2.59
CA TYR A 68 -3.58 7.21 -1.91
C TYR A 68 -3.19 5.82 -2.44
N THR A 69 -3.95 5.26 -3.38
CA THR A 69 -3.59 4.04 -4.11
C THR A 69 -2.73 4.34 -5.35
N ASN A 70 -2.65 5.61 -5.75
CA ASN A 70 -1.75 6.05 -6.81
C ASN A 70 -0.32 6.11 -6.28
N TYR A 71 0.60 5.63 -7.11
CA TYR A 71 2.01 5.70 -6.81
C TYR A 71 2.54 7.12 -6.99
N ASP A 72 3.08 7.69 -5.92
CA ASP A 72 3.67 9.03 -5.91
C ASP A 72 4.73 9.10 -4.79
N LYS A 73 6.00 8.98 -5.19
CA LYS A 73 7.15 9.04 -4.26
C LYS A 73 7.27 10.38 -3.54
N ALA A 74 6.87 11.49 -4.17
CA ALA A 74 7.01 12.81 -3.56
C ALA A 74 5.95 12.99 -2.46
N GLN A 75 4.70 12.62 -2.74
CA GLN A 75 3.62 12.67 -1.77
C GLN A 75 3.81 11.63 -0.65
N ALA A 76 4.30 10.43 -0.97
CA ALA A 76 4.65 9.44 0.04
C ALA A 76 5.64 10.01 1.07
N ARG A 77 6.72 10.66 0.61
CA ARG A 77 7.71 11.31 1.50
C ARG A 77 7.12 12.43 2.34
N LYS A 78 6.24 13.26 1.77
CA LYS A 78 5.55 14.33 2.53
C LYS A 78 4.67 13.74 3.64
N LEU A 79 3.90 12.70 3.33
CA LEU A 79 3.04 12.02 4.29
C LEU A 79 3.85 11.31 5.38
N LEU A 80 4.99 10.70 5.04
CA LEU A 80 5.88 10.10 6.05
C LEU A 80 6.42 11.16 7.01
N ASN A 81 6.92 12.29 6.51
CA ASN A 81 7.41 13.36 7.37
C ASN A 81 6.31 13.92 8.29
N LEU A 82 5.07 14.03 7.80
CA LEU A 82 3.92 14.42 8.61
C LEU A 82 3.63 13.38 9.70
N ALA A 83 3.62 12.09 9.35
CA ALA A 83 3.41 11.02 10.31
C ALA A 83 4.50 10.99 11.39
N LEU A 84 5.77 11.16 11.02
CA LEU A 84 6.90 11.24 11.95
C LEU A 84 6.74 12.40 12.93
N LYS A 85 6.29 13.57 12.45
CA LYS A 85 5.99 14.72 13.30
C LYS A 85 4.83 14.44 14.26
N GLU A 86 3.74 13.83 13.78
CA GLU A 86 2.58 13.46 14.60
C GLU A 86 2.93 12.41 15.65
N LEU A 87 3.83 11.48 15.32
CA LEU A 87 4.31 10.44 16.22
C LEU A 87 5.44 10.92 17.16
N GLY A 88 6.02 12.10 16.93
CA GLY A 88 7.17 12.61 17.68
C GLY A 88 8.44 11.77 17.47
N LYS A 89 8.60 11.13 16.31
CA LYS A 89 9.69 10.20 16.01
C LYS A 89 10.54 10.67 14.83
N SER A 90 11.81 10.27 14.82
CA SER A 90 12.73 10.51 13.69
C SER A 90 12.73 9.38 12.66
N LYS A 91 12.32 8.16 13.06
CA LYS A 91 12.16 6.97 12.24
C LYS A 91 10.97 6.13 12.72
N VAL A 92 10.44 5.30 11.83
CA VAL A 92 9.44 4.26 12.14
C VAL A 92 10.04 2.90 11.80
N GLU A 93 9.77 1.87 12.58
CA GLU A 93 10.24 0.51 12.30
C GLU A 93 9.04 -0.43 12.32
N PHE A 94 8.95 -1.33 11.35
CA PHE A 94 7.92 -2.36 11.30
C PHE A 94 8.41 -3.59 10.54
N THR A 95 7.88 -4.75 10.89
CA THR A 95 8.18 -6.02 10.22
C THR A 95 7.17 -6.26 9.12
N LEU A 96 7.66 -6.51 7.90
CA LEU A 96 6.85 -7.07 6.83
C LEU A 96 6.80 -8.59 6.98
N ALA A 97 5.60 -9.15 7.11
CA ALA A 97 5.37 -10.58 7.19
C ALA A 97 4.58 -11.05 5.95
N GLY A 98 4.89 -12.25 5.48
CA GLY A 98 4.24 -12.93 4.37
C GLY A 98 4.51 -14.43 4.44
N ASP A 99 3.85 -15.18 3.56
CA ASP A 99 3.98 -16.63 3.52
C ASP A 99 5.35 -17.06 2.94
N ASP A 100 5.76 -18.30 3.20
CA ASP A 100 7.08 -18.83 2.80
C ASP A 100 7.14 -19.28 1.33
N ASP A 101 6.09 -19.05 0.56
CA ASP A 101 6.04 -19.38 -0.86
C ASP A 101 6.83 -18.39 -1.74
N VAL A 102 7.14 -18.82 -2.96
CA VAL A 102 7.99 -18.06 -3.91
C VAL A 102 7.34 -16.73 -4.33
N VAL A 103 6.02 -16.69 -4.48
CA VAL A 103 5.31 -15.48 -4.91
C VAL A 103 5.31 -14.46 -3.77
N SER A 104 4.97 -14.90 -2.56
CA SER A 104 4.98 -14.09 -1.34
C SER A 104 6.37 -13.50 -1.07
N LYS A 105 7.45 -14.28 -1.25
CA LYS A 105 8.83 -13.76 -1.17
C LYS A 105 9.11 -12.64 -2.16
N LYS A 106 8.76 -12.82 -3.45
CA LYS A 106 8.93 -11.76 -4.47
C LYS A 106 8.13 -10.50 -4.16
N VAL A 107 6.91 -10.65 -3.63
CA VAL A 107 6.11 -9.51 -3.17
C VAL A 107 6.82 -8.78 -2.05
N MET A 108 7.32 -9.50 -1.04
CA MET A 108 8.00 -8.91 0.11
C MET A 108 9.27 -8.17 -0.30
N GLU A 109 10.12 -8.78 -1.12
CA GLU A 109 11.34 -8.17 -1.67
C GLU A 109 11.02 -6.89 -2.44
N TYR A 110 9.99 -6.93 -3.30
CA TYR A 110 9.57 -5.75 -4.05
C TYR A 110 9.09 -4.62 -3.13
N VAL A 111 8.23 -4.93 -2.16
CA VAL A 111 7.70 -3.96 -1.20
C VAL A 111 8.84 -3.33 -0.41
N GLN A 112 9.76 -4.15 0.12
CA GLN A 112 10.92 -3.67 0.85
C GLN A 112 11.77 -2.74 -0.03
N SER A 113 12.11 -3.15 -1.26
CA SER A 113 12.89 -2.35 -2.20
C SER A 113 12.23 -1.01 -2.53
N GLN A 114 10.91 -0.98 -2.76
CA GLN A 114 10.19 0.26 -3.04
C GLN A 114 10.19 1.22 -1.84
N LEU A 115 10.00 0.68 -0.63
CA LEU A 115 10.00 1.49 0.59
C LEU A 115 11.39 2.05 0.88
N GLU A 116 12.45 1.23 0.77
CA GLU A 116 13.85 1.68 0.89
C GLU A 116 14.19 2.76 -0.14
N SER A 117 13.83 2.55 -1.41
CA SER A 117 14.01 3.50 -2.51
C SER A 117 13.26 4.82 -2.27
N THR A 118 12.11 4.79 -1.59
CA THR A 118 11.26 5.97 -1.41
C THR A 118 11.60 6.76 -0.16
N PHE A 119 11.91 6.08 0.95
CA PHE A 119 12.02 6.71 2.26
C PHE A 119 13.44 6.89 2.81
N THR A 120 14.46 6.24 2.21
CA THR A 120 15.90 6.46 2.49
C THR A 120 16.26 6.61 3.98
N LYS A 121 16.66 5.52 4.66
CA LYS A 121 17.10 5.46 6.08
C LYS A 121 16.16 6.08 7.14
N LYS A 122 14.95 6.54 6.76
CA LYS A 122 13.93 7.07 7.69
C LYS A 122 12.86 6.03 8.08
N TRP A 123 13.01 4.80 7.62
CA TRP A 123 12.16 3.65 7.96
C TRP A 123 13.02 2.41 8.17
#